data_AF-A0AAW4CC63-F1
#
_entry.id   AF-A0AAW4CC63-F1
#
_cell.length_a   1.000
_cell.length_b   1.000
_cell.length_c   1.000
_cell.angle_alpha   90.00
_cell.angle_beta   90.00
_cell.angle_gamma   90.00
#
_symmetry.space_group_name_H-M   'P 1'
#
loop_
_entity.id
_entity.type
_entity.pdbx_description
1 polymer ?
#
loop_
_entity_poly.entity_id
_entity_poly.type
_entity_poly.pdbx_seq_one_letter_code
_entity_poly.pdbx_strand_id
1 'polypeptide(L)'
;MPLIDIPYIPQPKNSPKCGAACLSMIIKYYEKKKIKIDDIWENVKDKSPELHRDYCKTYKLGQYLQNYHFSCSIVRYSSLSTFLEFCLSRNIAPVINHLSFENNIGGHFSVVKNLSNNMVIINDPENKKRKSVPFKDLEKASKKTSISQEIGGNTALVPTFMLPVFTKTCPNCGNDIDASFSKVANVSSVNIVAELCFNCDSFIPSYT
;
A
#
# COMPACT_ATOMS: atom_id res chain seq x y z
N MET A 1 -18.77 2.93 -8.56
CA MET A 1 -17.45 3.54 -8.83
C MET A 1 -16.87 2.93 -10.09
N PRO A 2 -16.21 3.70 -10.97
CA PRO A 2 -15.60 3.14 -12.17
C PRO A 2 -14.45 2.21 -11.81
N LEU A 3 -14.21 1.19 -12.64
CA LEU A 3 -13.07 0.29 -12.49
C LEU A 3 -11.79 1.03 -12.90
N ILE A 4 -10.79 1.07 -12.01
CA ILE A 4 -9.46 1.58 -12.34
C ILE A 4 -8.72 0.50 -13.14
N ASP A 5 -8.43 0.75 -14.41
CA ASP A 5 -7.83 -0.23 -15.34
C ASP A 5 -6.31 -0.37 -15.17
N ILE A 6 -5.90 -0.83 -13.99
CA ILE A 6 -4.49 -1.07 -13.67
C ILE A 6 -4.05 -2.39 -14.32
N PRO A 7 -2.96 -2.36 -15.12
CA PRO A 7 -2.45 -3.56 -15.76
C PRO A 7 -2.01 -4.58 -14.71
N TYR A 8 -2.39 -5.83 -14.91
CA TYR A 8 -1.91 -6.93 -14.07
C TYR A 8 -0.45 -7.26 -14.40
N ILE A 9 0.41 -7.32 -13.38
CA ILE A 9 1.78 -7.80 -13.48
C ILE A 9 2.00 -8.83 -12.35
N PRO A 10 2.27 -10.11 -12.68
CA PRO A 10 2.49 -11.13 -11.66
C PRO A 10 3.85 -10.96 -10.99
N GLN A 11 3.96 -11.33 -9.71
CA GLN A 11 5.28 -11.57 -9.11
C GLN A 11 5.87 -12.88 -9.68
N PRO A 12 7.20 -13.05 -9.67
CA PRO A 12 7.82 -14.34 -9.96
C PRO A 12 7.26 -15.45 -9.04
N LYS A 13 7.06 -16.64 -9.59
CA LYS A 13 6.46 -17.78 -8.87
C LYS A 13 7.25 -18.08 -7.59
N ASN A 14 6.54 -18.29 -6.48
CA ASN A 14 7.11 -18.60 -5.17
C ASN A 14 8.13 -17.58 -4.65
N SER A 15 8.01 -16.31 -5.06
CA SER A 15 8.92 -15.23 -4.62
C SER A 15 8.22 -14.28 -3.63
N PRO A 16 8.97 -13.59 -2.75
CA PRO A 16 8.42 -12.59 -1.83
C PRO A 16 8.31 -11.19 -2.46
N LYS A 17 8.19 -11.10 -3.79
CA LYS A 17 8.27 -9.84 -4.55
C LYS A 17 6.90 -9.18 -4.82
N CYS A 18 5.88 -9.48 -4.01
CA CYS A 18 4.52 -8.96 -4.19
C CYS A 18 4.45 -7.43 -4.14
N GLY A 19 5.16 -6.79 -3.20
CA GLY A 19 5.24 -5.32 -3.10
C GLY A 19 5.89 -4.69 -4.33
N ALA A 20 7.01 -5.26 -4.79
CA ALA A 20 7.70 -4.82 -6.01
C ALA A 20 6.83 -4.96 -7.27
N ALA A 21 6.06 -6.06 -7.38
CA ALA A 21 5.09 -6.24 -8.46
C ALA A 21 3.96 -5.18 -8.40
N CYS A 22 3.45 -4.86 -7.20
CA CYS A 22 2.49 -3.77 -7.01
C CYS A 22 3.04 -2.41 -7.45
N LEU A 23 4.28 -2.08 -7.08
CA LEU A 23 4.90 -0.83 -7.53
C LEU A 23 5.05 -0.77 -9.05
N SER A 24 5.47 -1.88 -9.69
CA SER A 24 5.56 -1.96 -11.15
C SER A 24 4.19 -1.71 -11.81
N MET A 25 3.09 -2.23 -11.23
CA MET A 25 1.74 -1.98 -11.72
C MET A 25 1.33 -0.51 -11.59
N ILE A 26 1.54 0.09 -10.42
CA ILE A 26 1.18 1.48 -10.12
C ILE A 26 1.97 2.46 -11.00
N ILE A 27 3.29 2.30 -11.10
CA ILE A 27 4.14 3.14 -11.93
C ILE A 27 3.74 3.00 -13.41
N LYS A 28 3.51 1.78 -13.90
CA LYS A 28 3.06 1.58 -15.28
C LYS A 28 1.72 2.26 -15.56
N TYR A 29 0.79 2.23 -14.61
CA TYR A 29 -0.52 2.83 -14.78
C TYR A 29 -0.45 4.36 -14.84
N TYR A 30 0.21 4.98 -13.86
CA TYR A 30 0.22 6.44 -13.67
C TYR A 30 1.29 7.16 -14.49
N GLU A 31 2.50 6.60 -14.59
CA GLU A 31 3.64 7.21 -15.31
C GLU A 31 3.81 6.69 -16.74
N LYS A 32 3.06 5.63 -17.13
CA LYS A 32 3.25 4.90 -18.40
C LYS A 32 4.66 4.32 -18.58
N LYS A 33 5.45 4.20 -17.51
CA LYS A 33 6.81 3.66 -17.51
C LYS A 33 6.81 2.18 -17.11
N LYS A 34 7.66 1.38 -17.75
CA LYS A 34 7.87 -0.03 -17.40
C LYS A 34 9.12 -0.16 -16.54
N ILE A 35 8.98 -0.69 -15.33
CA ILE A 35 10.10 -1.03 -14.45
C ILE A 35 10.08 -2.53 -14.17
N LYS A 36 11.25 -3.17 -14.23
CA LYS A 36 11.36 -4.59 -13.91
C LYS A 36 11.19 -4.79 -12.40
N ILE A 37 10.52 -5.88 -12.04
CA ILE A 37 10.29 -6.23 -10.63
C ILE A 37 11.62 -6.41 -9.89
N ASP A 38 12.64 -6.96 -10.55
CA ASP A 38 13.95 -7.20 -9.93
C ASP A 38 14.67 -5.89 -9.58
N ASP A 39 14.56 -4.86 -10.43
CA ASP A 39 15.15 -3.54 -10.16
C ASP A 39 14.53 -2.90 -8.91
N ILE A 40 13.22 -3.04 -8.74
CA ILE A 40 12.51 -2.56 -7.54
C ILE A 40 12.93 -3.41 -6.33
N TRP A 41 12.92 -4.74 -6.48
CA TRP A 41 13.20 -5.70 -5.43
C TRP A 41 14.54 -5.46 -4.73
N GLU A 42 15.61 -5.19 -5.49
CA GLU A 42 16.94 -4.97 -4.93
C GLU A 42 17.00 -3.75 -4.00
N ASN A 43 16.09 -2.78 -4.16
CA ASN A 43 16.00 -1.59 -3.33
C ASN A 43 15.05 -1.73 -2.13
N VAL A 44 14.07 -2.64 -2.21
CA VAL A 44 12.98 -2.72 -1.23
C VAL A 44 13.03 -3.95 -0.33
N LYS A 45 13.90 -4.92 -0.65
CA LYS A 45 14.06 -6.13 0.15
C LYS A 45 14.65 -5.85 1.53
N ASP A 46 14.19 -6.61 2.50
CA ASP A 46 14.77 -6.69 3.84
C ASP A 46 14.51 -8.08 4.45
N LYS A 47 15.10 -8.37 5.60
CA LYS A 47 14.85 -9.60 6.37
C LYS A 47 13.65 -9.41 7.28
N SER A 48 12.64 -10.28 7.13
CA SER A 48 11.48 -10.28 8.04
C SER A 48 11.97 -10.63 9.44
N PRO A 49 11.65 -9.81 10.46
CA PRO A 49 12.04 -10.11 11.83
C PRO A 49 11.33 -11.35 12.36
N GLU A 50 10.12 -11.67 11.87
CA GLU A 50 9.33 -12.82 12.33
C GLU A 50 9.67 -14.12 11.61
N LEU A 51 9.92 -14.06 10.31
CA LEU A 51 10.09 -15.25 9.45
C LEU A 51 11.52 -15.48 8.98
N HIS A 52 12.45 -14.56 9.28
CA HIS A 52 13.86 -14.58 8.88
C HIS A 52 14.12 -14.78 7.37
N ARG A 53 13.10 -14.53 6.54
CA ARG A 53 13.15 -14.60 5.08
C ARG A 53 13.10 -13.21 4.47
N ASP A 54 13.53 -13.08 3.23
CA ASP A 54 13.43 -11.81 2.51
C ASP A 54 11.96 -11.46 2.25
N TYR A 55 11.63 -10.18 2.38
CA TYR A 55 10.32 -9.61 2.06
C TYR A 55 10.45 -8.16 1.59
N CYS A 56 9.38 -7.63 0.99
CA CYS A 56 9.29 -6.20 0.68
C CYS A 56 8.97 -5.43 1.96
N LYS A 57 9.92 -4.63 2.46
CA LYS A 57 9.69 -3.82 3.65
C LYS A 57 8.90 -2.56 3.31
N THR A 58 7.87 -2.28 4.08
CA THR A 58 6.82 -1.30 3.71
C THR A 58 7.40 0.10 3.49
N TYR A 59 8.21 0.62 4.42
CA TYR A 59 8.78 1.96 4.28
C TYR A 59 9.74 2.07 3.08
N LYS A 60 10.47 0.98 2.75
CA LYS A 60 11.38 0.96 1.59
C LYS A 60 10.63 1.02 0.27
N LEU A 61 9.39 0.51 0.20
CA LEU A 61 8.52 0.71 -0.98
C LEU A 61 8.25 2.21 -1.20
N GLY A 62 7.93 2.94 -0.13
CA GLY A 62 7.73 4.39 -0.18
C GLY A 62 9.01 5.14 -0.55
N GLN A 63 10.14 4.77 0.08
CA GLN A 63 11.45 5.35 -0.23
C GLN A 63 11.85 5.16 -1.69
N TYR A 64 11.60 3.97 -2.26
CA TYR A 64 11.83 3.70 -3.67
C TYR A 64 11.01 4.63 -4.57
N LEU A 65 9.72 4.79 -4.29
CA LEU A 65 8.86 5.70 -5.07
C LEU A 65 9.30 7.16 -4.96
N GLN A 66 9.69 7.61 -3.76
CA GLN A 66 10.21 8.96 -3.55
C GLN A 66 11.48 9.21 -4.37
N ASN A 67 12.42 8.28 -4.36
CA ASN A 67 13.64 8.34 -5.19
C ASN A 67 13.34 8.26 -6.69
N TYR A 68 12.21 7.65 -7.06
CA TYR A 68 11.70 7.62 -8.43
C TYR A 68 10.88 8.87 -8.81
N HIS A 69 10.83 9.88 -7.94
CA HIS A 69 10.00 11.09 -8.11
C HIS A 69 8.51 10.80 -8.29
N PHE A 70 8.02 9.72 -7.65
CA PHE A 70 6.62 9.36 -7.63
C PHE A 70 6.00 9.75 -6.29
N SER A 71 5.06 10.71 -6.29
CA SER A 71 4.39 11.17 -5.08
C SER A 71 3.48 10.09 -4.50
N CYS A 72 3.76 9.70 -3.26
CA CYS A 72 2.94 8.77 -2.50
C CYS A 72 3.07 9.00 -1.00
N SER A 73 2.05 8.55 -0.25
CA SER A 73 2.09 8.38 1.19
C SER A 73 1.88 6.90 1.53
N ILE A 74 2.44 6.44 2.65
CA ILE A 74 2.01 5.19 3.28
C ILE A 74 1.29 5.56 4.57
N VAL A 75 0.08 5.06 4.73
CA VAL A 75 -0.84 5.49 5.79
C VAL A 75 -1.42 4.30 6.54
N ARG A 76 -1.82 4.55 7.78
CA ARG A 76 -2.73 3.69 8.53
C ARG A 76 -4.14 4.29 8.55
N TYR A 77 -5.13 3.47 8.21
CA TYR A 77 -6.55 3.84 8.26
C TYR A 77 -7.27 3.15 9.43
N SER A 78 -8.34 3.76 9.94
CA SER A 78 -9.15 3.11 10.99
C SER A 78 -10.22 2.17 10.44
N SER A 79 -10.77 2.48 9.26
CA SER A 79 -11.82 1.70 8.61
C SER A 79 -11.46 1.42 7.16
N LEU A 80 -11.52 0.15 6.75
CA LEU A 80 -11.24 -0.25 5.37
C LEU A 80 -12.31 0.29 4.42
N SER A 81 -13.58 0.36 4.84
CA SER A 81 -14.68 0.76 3.94
C SER A 81 -14.55 2.22 3.53
N THR A 82 -14.46 3.12 4.51
CA THR A 82 -14.36 4.56 4.27
C THR A 82 -13.06 4.89 3.53
N PHE A 83 -11.97 4.19 3.86
CA PHE A 83 -10.69 4.33 3.17
C PHE A 83 -10.79 3.98 1.68
N LEU A 84 -11.32 2.78 1.35
CA LEU A 84 -11.41 2.32 -0.03
C LEU A 84 -12.42 3.15 -0.84
N GLU A 85 -13.57 3.50 -0.27
CA GLU A 85 -14.57 4.38 -0.89
C GLU A 85 -13.97 5.75 -1.23
N PHE A 86 -13.21 6.33 -0.29
CA PHE A 86 -12.54 7.62 -0.52
C PHE A 86 -11.50 7.54 -1.65
N CYS A 87 -10.65 6.51 -1.65
CA CYS A 87 -9.63 6.34 -2.68
C CYS A 87 -10.27 6.16 -4.06
N LEU A 88 -11.21 5.22 -4.18
CA LEU A 88 -11.77 4.81 -5.45
C LEU A 88 -12.71 5.87 -6.05
N SER A 89 -13.43 6.63 -5.22
CA SER A 89 -14.22 7.79 -5.70
C SER A 89 -13.35 8.89 -6.31
N ARG A 90 -12.04 8.92 -6.00
CA ARG A 90 -11.05 9.86 -6.52
C ARG A 90 -10.11 9.26 -7.55
N ASN A 91 -10.43 8.07 -8.07
CA ASN A 91 -9.59 7.35 -9.04
C ASN A 91 -8.15 7.05 -8.51
N ILE A 92 -8.03 6.92 -7.18
CA ILE A 92 -6.79 6.52 -6.51
C ILE A 92 -6.87 5.01 -6.27
N ALA A 93 -5.87 4.28 -6.75
CA ALA A 93 -5.75 2.85 -6.52
C ALA A 93 -4.72 2.59 -5.41
N PRO A 94 -5.17 2.27 -4.19
CA PRO A 94 -4.26 1.99 -3.09
C PRO A 94 -3.65 0.59 -3.23
N VAL A 95 -2.43 0.44 -2.72
CA VAL A 95 -1.79 -0.86 -2.50
C VAL A 95 -1.97 -1.21 -1.02
N ILE A 96 -2.73 -2.26 -0.73
CA ILE A 96 -3.02 -2.69 0.65
C ILE A 96 -1.98 -3.70 1.11
N ASN A 97 -1.46 -3.53 2.33
CA ASN A 97 -0.70 -4.55 3.05
C ASN A 97 -1.68 -5.43 3.85
N HIS A 98 -1.67 -6.73 3.60
CA HIS A 98 -2.55 -7.70 4.25
C HIS A 98 -1.88 -9.07 4.36
N LEU A 99 -2.47 -9.99 5.13
CA LEU A 99 -2.05 -11.39 5.13
C LEU A 99 -2.37 -12.06 3.78
N SER A 100 -1.45 -12.90 3.29
CA SER A 100 -1.64 -13.68 2.05
C SER A 100 -2.90 -14.54 2.14
N PHE A 101 -3.71 -14.52 1.09
CA PHE A 101 -4.90 -15.36 0.98
C PHE A 101 -4.58 -16.83 0.70
N GLU A 102 -3.34 -17.16 0.33
CA GLU A 102 -2.94 -18.54 0.03
C GLU A 102 -2.55 -19.30 1.31
N ASN A 103 -1.90 -18.64 2.27
CA ASN A 103 -1.40 -19.29 3.49
C ASN A 103 -1.81 -18.62 4.82
N ASN A 104 -2.40 -17.42 4.80
CA ASN A 104 -2.82 -16.64 5.97
C ASN A 104 -1.72 -16.36 7.02
N ILE A 105 -0.44 -16.51 6.66
CA ILE A 105 0.71 -16.33 7.56
C ILE A 105 1.61 -15.20 7.05
N GLY A 106 1.99 -15.25 5.78
CA GLY A 106 2.91 -14.29 5.19
C GLY A 106 2.24 -12.97 4.85
N GLY A 107 3.00 -11.87 4.94
CA GLY A 107 2.55 -10.58 4.44
C GLY A 107 2.48 -10.55 2.93
N HIS A 108 1.52 -9.79 2.43
CA HIS A 108 1.21 -9.66 1.02
C HIS A 108 0.75 -8.26 0.67
N PHE A 109 0.92 -7.91 -0.60
CA PHE A 109 0.47 -6.65 -1.17
C PHE A 109 -0.43 -6.91 -2.36
N SER A 110 -1.54 -6.19 -2.43
CA SER A 110 -2.46 -6.20 -3.58
C SER A 110 -2.87 -4.79 -3.96
N VAL A 111 -3.03 -4.54 -5.26
CA VAL A 111 -3.58 -3.28 -5.77
C VAL A 111 -5.10 -3.34 -5.79
N VAL A 112 -5.78 -2.38 -5.18
CA VAL A 112 -7.25 -2.29 -5.21
C VAL A 112 -7.69 -1.42 -6.38
N LYS A 113 -8.67 -1.91 -7.16
CA LYS A 113 -9.13 -1.28 -8.41
C LYS A 113 -10.59 -0.83 -8.37
N ASN A 114 -11.41 -1.46 -7.54
CA ASN A 114 -12.82 -1.10 -7.37
C ASN A 114 -13.43 -1.81 -6.15
N LEU A 115 -14.63 -1.37 -5.78
CA LEU A 115 -15.57 -2.04 -4.89
C LEU A 115 -16.89 -2.26 -5.64
N SER A 116 -17.40 -3.49 -5.60
CA SER A 116 -18.68 -3.84 -6.21
C SER A 116 -19.33 -4.99 -5.45
N ASN A 117 -20.61 -4.86 -5.09
CA ASN A 117 -21.42 -5.93 -4.48
C ASN A 117 -20.71 -6.65 -3.32
N ASN A 118 -20.17 -5.90 -2.35
CA ASN A 118 -19.42 -6.44 -1.20
C ASN A 118 -18.15 -7.23 -1.56
N MET A 119 -17.67 -7.07 -2.79
CA MET A 119 -16.40 -7.60 -3.28
C MET A 119 -15.42 -6.46 -3.54
N VAL A 120 -14.15 -6.71 -3.22
CA VAL A 120 -13.02 -5.84 -3.55
C VAL A 120 -12.37 -6.39 -4.80
N ILE A 121 -12.34 -5.61 -5.86
CA ILE A 121 -11.68 -5.98 -7.12
C ILE A 121 -10.20 -5.62 -6.99
N ILE A 122 -9.33 -6.61 -7.16
CA ILE A 122 -7.89 -6.46 -6.91
C ILE A 122 -7.05 -6.97 -8.09
N ASN A 123 -5.81 -6.50 -8.15
CA ASN A 123 -4.72 -7.23 -8.77
C ASN A 123 -3.88 -7.85 -7.66
N ASP A 124 -4.01 -9.17 -7.50
CA ASP A 124 -3.17 -9.98 -6.61
C ASP A 124 -1.96 -10.51 -7.39
N PRO A 125 -0.74 -10.00 -7.14
CA PRO A 125 0.45 -10.42 -7.87
C PRO A 125 0.83 -11.89 -7.63
N GLU A 126 0.37 -12.53 -6.55
CA GLU A 126 0.62 -13.95 -6.23
C GLU A 126 -0.33 -14.86 -7.03
N ASN A 127 -1.57 -14.42 -7.29
CA ASN A 127 -2.58 -15.24 -7.94
C ASN A 127 -3.36 -14.50 -9.04
N LYS A 128 -2.97 -14.70 -10.31
CA LYS A 128 -3.64 -14.12 -11.49
C LYS A 128 -5.14 -14.42 -11.57
N LYS A 129 -5.60 -15.56 -11.04
CA LYS A 129 -7.01 -15.97 -11.07
C LYS A 129 -7.84 -15.23 -10.02
N ARG A 130 -7.22 -14.70 -8.97
CA ARG A 130 -7.89 -13.88 -7.95
C ARG A 130 -8.16 -12.47 -8.49
N LYS A 131 -9.34 -12.29 -9.10
CA LYS A 131 -9.80 -10.99 -9.61
C LYS A 131 -10.50 -10.15 -8.56
N SER A 132 -11.03 -10.79 -7.54
CA SER A 132 -11.74 -10.15 -6.44
C SER A 132 -11.69 -11.00 -5.19
N VAL A 133 -11.90 -10.37 -4.05
CA VAL A 133 -12.06 -11.02 -2.74
C VAL A 133 -13.29 -10.45 -2.03
N PRO A 134 -13.97 -11.23 -1.17
CA PRO A 134 -15.00 -10.69 -0.30
C PRO A 134 -14.42 -9.56 0.57
N PHE A 135 -15.17 -8.47 0.74
CA PHE A 135 -14.74 -7.32 1.53
C PHE A 135 -14.35 -7.73 2.97
N LYS A 136 -15.17 -8.58 3.60
CA LYS A 136 -14.93 -9.09 4.96
C LYS A 136 -13.60 -9.87 5.07
N ASP A 137 -13.20 -10.57 4.02
CA ASP A 137 -11.97 -11.35 4.02
C ASP A 137 -10.75 -10.44 3.93
N LEU A 138 -10.80 -9.40 3.08
CA LEU A 138 -9.76 -8.38 3.03
C LEU A 138 -9.69 -7.59 4.34
N GLU A 139 -10.83 -7.24 4.93
CA GLU A 139 -10.88 -6.55 6.23
C GLU A 139 -10.21 -7.38 7.32
N LYS A 140 -10.52 -8.68 7.38
CA LYS A 140 -9.88 -9.60 8.33
C LYS A 140 -8.37 -9.71 8.06
N ALA A 141 -7.97 -9.87 6.80
CA ALA A 141 -6.56 -10.00 6.42
C ALA A 141 -5.74 -8.72 6.62
N SER A 142 -6.39 -7.55 6.65
CA SER A 142 -5.74 -6.25 6.84
C SER A 142 -5.49 -5.92 8.32
N LYS A 143 -6.11 -6.63 9.27
CA LYS A 143 -5.91 -6.38 10.70
C LYS A 143 -4.61 -7.02 11.19
N LYS A 144 -3.91 -6.32 12.08
CA LYS A 144 -2.78 -6.92 12.82
C LYS A 144 -3.30 -8.03 13.73
N THR A 145 -2.51 -9.08 13.86
CA THR A 145 -2.72 -10.12 14.88
C THR A 145 -1.83 -9.91 16.11
N SER A 146 -0.78 -9.07 16.02
CA SER A 146 0.04 -8.64 17.15
C SER A 146 0.64 -7.23 16.93
N ILE A 147 1.14 -6.60 18.00
CA ILE A 147 1.76 -5.26 17.96
C ILE A 147 3.07 -5.28 17.15
N SER A 148 3.84 -6.36 17.27
CA SER A 148 5.14 -6.52 16.62
C SER A 148 5.05 -6.82 15.13
N GLN A 149 3.89 -7.24 14.64
CA GLN A 149 3.70 -7.62 13.24
C GLN A 149 3.75 -6.37 12.35
N GLU A 150 4.67 -6.32 11.38
CA GLU A 150 4.65 -5.27 10.33
C GLU A 150 3.48 -5.48 9.35
N ILE A 151 3.11 -6.74 9.15
CA ILE A 151 2.08 -7.18 8.22
C ILE A 151 0.69 -6.76 8.69
N GLY A 152 -0.12 -6.27 7.74
CA GLY A 152 -1.45 -5.74 8.04
C GLY A 152 -1.37 -4.44 8.85
N GLY A 153 -2.31 -4.27 9.77
CA GLY A 153 -2.41 -3.06 10.60
C GLY A 153 -3.09 -1.90 9.92
N ASN A 154 -3.98 -2.23 8.98
CA ASN A 154 -4.70 -1.26 8.16
C ASN A 154 -3.74 -0.31 7.46
N THR A 155 -2.68 -0.86 6.87
CA THR A 155 -1.63 -0.09 6.22
C THR A 155 -1.82 -0.13 4.70
N ALA A 156 -1.71 1.02 4.05
CA ALA A 156 -1.77 1.12 2.59
C ALA A 156 -0.74 2.13 2.06
N LEU A 157 -0.18 1.83 0.89
CA LEU A 157 0.52 2.80 0.07
C LEU A 157 -0.48 3.45 -0.87
N VAL A 158 -0.45 4.77 -0.95
CA VAL A 158 -1.42 5.58 -1.68
C VAL A 158 -0.70 6.58 -2.59
N PRO A 159 -0.92 6.54 -3.91
CA PRO A 159 -0.44 7.59 -4.80
C PRO A 159 -1.09 8.94 -4.47
N THR A 160 -0.28 10.01 -4.37
CA THR A 160 -0.73 11.35 -3.92
C THR A 160 -0.58 12.45 -4.98
N PHE A 161 -0.07 12.13 -6.18
CA PHE A 161 0.22 13.13 -7.23
C PHE A 161 -1.02 13.90 -7.74
N MET A 162 -2.25 13.44 -7.47
CA MET A 162 -3.50 14.16 -7.80
C MET A 162 -4.00 15.07 -6.66
N LEU A 163 -3.32 15.06 -5.52
CA LEU A 163 -3.73 15.80 -4.32
C LEU A 163 -2.86 17.06 -4.16
N PRO A 164 -3.38 18.11 -3.50
CA PRO A 164 -2.52 19.22 -3.10
C PRO A 164 -1.41 18.72 -2.18
N VAL A 165 -0.20 19.21 -2.40
CA VAL A 165 0.99 18.77 -1.66
C VAL A 165 0.94 19.34 -0.25
N PHE A 166 1.00 18.44 0.73
CA PHE A 166 1.23 18.78 2.14
C PHE A 166 2.35 17.92 2.69
N THR A 167 3.29 18.55 3.36
CA THR A 167 4.37 17.87 4.08
C THR A 167 4.30 18.18 5.56
N LYS A 168 4.88 17.29 6.36
CA LYS A 168 5.15 17.53 7.78
C LYS A 168 6.50 16.96 8.17
N THR A 169 7.14 17.58 9.15
CA THR A 169 8.41 17.11 9.67
C THR A 169 8.23 15.88 10.57
N CYS A 170 9.03 14.84 10.35
CA CYS A 170 9.08 13.67 11.20
C CYS A 170 9.71 14.03 12.56
N PRO A 171 9.01 13.83 13.70
CA PRO A 171 9.58 14.12 15.02
C PRO A 171 10.77 13.21 15.39
N ASN A 172 10.87 12.03 14.76
CA ASN A 172 11.89 11.04 15.12
C ASN A 172 13.21 11.23 14.35
N CYS A 173 13.17 11.79 13.13
CA CYS A 173 14.37 11.92 12.30
C CYS A 173 14.54 13.28 11.62
N GLY A 174 13.61 14.22 11.80
CA GLY A 174 13.68 15.56 11.22
C GLY A 174 13.42 15.66 9.71
N ASN A 175 13.25 14.54 9.00
CA ASN A 175 12.94 14.55 7.57
C ASN A 175 11.46 14.84 7.30
N ASP A 176 11.17 15.44 6.16
CA ASP A 176 9.79 15.66 5.71
C ASP A 176 9.10 14.34 5.31
N ILE A 177 7.79 14.30 5.57
CA ILE A 177 6.88 13.20 5.24
C ILE A 177 5.75 13.76 4.39
N ASP A 178 5.37 13.07 3.31
CA ASP A 178 4.16 13.38 2.54
C ASP A 178 2.91 13.07 3.39
N ALA A 179 2.21 14.14 3.78
CA ALA A 179 0.96 14.13 4.54
C ALA A 179 -0.24 14.57 3.67
N SER A 180 -0.08 14.59 2.34
CA SER A 180 -1.10 15.06 1.40
C SER A 180 -2.37 14.22 1.50
N PHE A 181 -2.23 12.90 1.56
CA PHE A 181 -3.38 12.00 1.65
C PHE A 181 -4.15 12.18 2.96
N SER A 182 -3.45 12.12 4.11
CA SER A 182 -4.10 12.24 5.42
C SER A 182 -4.80 13.58 5.59
N LYS A 183 -4.19 14.68 5.14
CA LYS A 183 -4.79 16.01 5.21
C LYS A 183 -6.13 16.08 4.47
N VAL A 184 -6.18 15.58 3.24
CA VAL A 184 -7.42 15.61 2.42
C VAL A 184 -8.45 14.60 2.94
N ALA A 185 -8.01 13.40 3.31
CA ALA A 185 -8.89 12.32 3.75
C ALA A 185 -9.54 12.60 5.11
N ASN A 186 -8.82 13.20 6.06
CA ASN A 186 -9.35 13.51 7.39
C ASN A 186 -10.38 14.64 7.37
N VAL A 187 -10.20 15.64 6.50
CA VAL A 187 -11.23 16.67 6.23
C VAL A 187 -12.52 16.03 5.68
N SER A 188 -12.41 14.87 5.03
CA SER A 188 -13.54 14.10 4.51
C SER A 188 -13.99 12.95 5.43
N SER A 189 -13.60 12.98 6.71
CA SER A 189 -14.01 12.01 7.74
C SER A 189 -13.60 10.54 7.50
N VAL A 190 -12.53 10.28 6.74
CA VAL A 190 -12.02 8.91 6.48
C VAL A 190 -11.25 8.33 7.66
N ASN A 191 -10.74 9.18 8.55
CA ASN A 191 -9.91 8.86 9.71
C ASN A 191 -8.66 8.02 9.38
N ILE A 192 -7.67 8.72 8.85
CA ILE A 192 -6.29 8.28 8.70
C ILE A 192 -5.57 8.57 10.01
N VAL A 193 -5.09 7.54 10.68
CA VAL A 193 -4.56 7.64 12.05
C VAL A 193 -3.07 7.97 12.10
N ALA A 194 -2.31 7.57 11.09
CA ALA A 194 -0.87 7.83 11.01
C ALA A 194 -0.33 7.69 9.59
N GLU A 195 0.85 8.25 9.36
CA GLU A 195 1.64 8.18 8.13
C GLU A 195 3.02 7.60 8.46
N LEU A 196 3.54 6.73 7.59
CA LEU A 196 4.85 6.11 7.75
C LEU A 196 5.94 7.02 7.18
N CYS A 197 6.93 7.37 7.99
CA CYS A 197 8.14 8.03 7.53
C CYS A 197 9.03 7.07 6.75
N PHE A 198 9.35 7.41 5.50
CA PHE A 198 10.21 6.59 4.63
C PHE A 198 11.70 6.62 5.02
N ASN A 199 12.10 7.51 5.95
CA ASN A 199 13.49 7.65 6.36
C ASN A 199 13.82 6.86 7.63
N CYS A 200 12.88 6.71 8.56
CA CYS A 200 13.12 6.07 9.85
C CYS A 200 12.09 5.00 10.25
N ASP A 201 11.28 4.53 9.29
CA ASP A 201 10.31 3.43 9.48
C ASP A 201 9.35 3.66 10.67
N SER A 202 9.07 4.93 10.96
CA SER A 202 8.24 5.34 12.10
C SER A 202 6.89 5.84 11.62
N PHE A 203 5.82 5.33 12.21
CA PHE A 203 4.49 5.89 12.00
C PHE A 203 4.30 7.12 12.89
N ILE A 204 3.98 8.23 12.25
CA ILE A 204 3.74 9.53 12.87
C ILE A 204 2.23 9.78 12.88
N PRO A 205 1.61 10.14 14.00
CA PRO A 205 0.17 10.43 14.04
C PRO A 205 -0.24 11.47 13.00
N SER A 206 -1.36 11.24 12.33
CA SER A 206 -1.92 12.19 11.36
C SER A 206 -2.41 13.45 12.07
N TYR A 207 -2.50 14.55 11.32
CA TYR A 207 -3.27 15.70 11.78
C TYR A 207 -4.73 15.30 11.98
N THR A 208 -5.26 15.56 13.17
CA THR A 208 -6.69 15.55 13.46
C THR A 208 -7.34 16.79 12.86
#